data_AF-A0A852XEW1-F1
#
_entry.id   AF-A0A852XEW1-F1
#
_cell.length_a   1.000
_cell.length_b   1.000
_cell.length_c   1.000
_cell.angle_alpha   90.00
_cell.angle_beta   90.00
_cell.angle_gamma   90.00
#
_symmetry.space_group_name_H-M   'P 1'
#
loop_
_entity.id
_entity.type
_entity.pdbx_description
1 polymer ?
#
loop_
_entity_poly.entity_id
_entity_poly.type
_entity_poly.pdbx_seq_one_letter_code
_entity_poly.pdbx_strand_id
1 'polypeptide(L)'
;MGSTFAVSTDRLASSSTDTARISEEVESTVAAMMSRLISLQDEWTGSASGSFQDLVTEWRATQRQVKDSLDTIARVLGEAGEAYRETEDGVRASMGGR
;
A
#
# COMPACT_ATOMS: atom_id res chain seq x y z
N MET A 1 -4.62 9.38 32.04
CA MET A 1 -3.70 9.01 30.93
C MET A 1 -4.22 7.90 30.02
N GLY A 2 -5.38 7.24 30.27
CA GLY A 2 -5.89 6.16 29.41
C GLY A 2 -6.61 6.56 28.12
N SER A 3 -7.12 7.79 28.02
CA SER A 3 -7.89 8.25 26.84
C SER A 3 -7.01 8.60 25.63
N THR A 4 -5.78 9.05 25.84
CA THR A 4 -4.88 9.44 24.74
C THR A 4 -4.34 8.23 23.97
N PHE A 5 -4.11 7.10 24.65
CA PHE A 5 -3.63 5.86 24.01
C PHE A 5 -4.72 5.23 23.13
N ALA A 6 -5.95 5.07 23.64
CA ALA A 6 -7.08 4.53 22.86
C ALA A 6 -7.35 5.33 21.57
N VAL A 7 -7.41 6.66 21.67
CA VAL A 7 -7.59 7.56 20.50
C VAL A 7 -6.44 7.42 19.50
N SER A 8 -5.22 7.13 19.96
CA SER A 8 -4.07 6.89 19.08
C SER A 8 -4.19 5.55 18.36
N THR A 9 -4.63 4.49 19.04
CA THR A 9 -4.88 3.16 18.45
C THR A 9 -5.95 3.22 17.35
N ASP A 10 -7.09 3.88 17.61
CA ASP A 10 -8.16 4.04 16.63
C ASP A 10 -7.71 4.82 15.38
N ARG A 11 -6.94 5.90 15.58
CA ARG A 11 -6.36 6.69 14.47
C ARG A 11 -5.38 5.87 13.65
N LEU A 12 -4.60 5.00 14.28
CA LEU A 12 -3.63 4.15 13.59
C LEU A 12 -4.34 3.07 12.76
N ALA A 13 -5.39 2.45 13.31
CA ALA A 13 -6.22 1.49 12.58
C ALA A 13 -6.93 2.14 11.37
N SER A 14 -7.47 3.36 11.54
CA SER A 14 -8.02 4.14 10.43
C SER A 14 -6.96 4.45 9.37
N SER A 15 -5.77 4.89 9.79
CA SER A 15 -4.67 5.23 8.88
C SER A 15 -4.17 4.01 8.09
N SER A 16 -4.15 2.83 8.71
CA SER A 16 -3.83 1.57 8.04
C SER A 16 -4.86 1.23 6.95
N THR A 17 -6.15 1.37 7.27
CA THR A 17 -7.25 1.13 6.33
C THR A 17 -7.20 2.11 5.16
N ASP A 18 -6.98 3.39 5.44
CA ASP A 18 -6.82 4.42 4.41
C ASP A 18 -5.61 4.14 3.51
N THR A 19 -4.49 3.67 4.08
CA THR A 19 -3.29 3.35 3.31
C THR A 19 -3.48 2.12 2.42
N ALA A 20 -4.20 1.10 2.90
CA ALA A 20 -4.58 -0.05 2.08
C ALA A 20 -5.45 0.39 0.89
N ARG A 21 -6.48 1.22 1.14
CA ARG A 21 -7.34 1.77 0.09
C ARG A 21 -6.55 2.60 -0.94
N ILE A 22 -5.68 3.50 -0.48
CA ILE A 22 -4.82 4.29 -1.38
C ILE A 22 -3.92 3.37 -2.21
N SER A 23 -3.42 2.29 -1.63
CA SER A 23 -2.59 1.31 -2.35
C SER A 23 -3.38 0.64 -3.47
N GLU A 24 -4.61 0.20 -3.21
CA GLU A 24 -5.51 -0.35 -4.24
C GLU A 24 -5.83 0.66 -5.36
N GLU A 25 -6.07 1.92 -5.00
CA GLU A 25 -6.31 3.01 -5.98
C GLU A 25 -5.09 3.23 -6.89
N VAL A 26 -3.88 3.25 -6.32
CA VAL A 26 -2.63 3.36 -7.08
C VAL A 26 -2.44 2.15 -7.99
N GLU A 27 -2.64 0.93 -7.50
CA GLU A 27 -2.55 -0.28 -8.29
C GLU A 27 -3.52 -0.27 -9.48
N SER A 28 -4.77 0.16 -9.27
CA SER A 28 -5.77 0.26 -10.32
C SER A 28 -5.38 1.26 -11.41
N THR A 29 -4.85 2.42 -11.01
CA THR A 29 -4.39 3.48 -11.91
C THR A 29 -3.21 3.00 -12.75
N VAL A 30 -2.27 2.30 -12.11
CA VAL A 30 -1.11 1.75 -12.79
C VAL A 30 -1.50 0.64 -13.77
N ALA A 31 -2.44 -0.24 -13.40
CA ALA A 31 -2.96 -1.28 -14.29
C ALA A 31 -3.65 -0.69 -15.52
N ALA A 32 -4.44 0.37 -15.35
CA ALA A 32 -5.07 1.09 -16.46
C ALA A 32 -4.02 1.70 -17.41
N MET A 33 -2.96 2.30 -16.86
CA MET A 33 -1.86 2.84 -17.67
C MET A 33 -1.11 1.74 -18.43
N MET A 34 -0.83 0.61 -17.78
CA MET A 34 -0.20 -0.56 -18.40
C MET A 34 -0.99 -1.08 -19.59
N SER A 35 -2.31 -1.20 -19.44
CA SER A 35 -3.19 -1.63 -20.55
C SER A 35 -3.04 -0.70 -21.75
N ARG A 36 -3.00 0.61 -21.52
CA ARG A 36 -2.89 1.61 -22.59
C ARG A 36 -1.52 1.58 -23.29
N LEU A 37 -0.44 1.35 -22.53
CA LEU A 37 0.90 1.19 -23.09
C LEU A 37 1.03 -0.06 -23.96
N ILE A 38 0.38 -1.16 -23.56
CA ILE A 38 0.36 -2.40 -24.35
C ILE A 38 -0.44 -2.21 -25.64
N SER A 39 -1.62 -1.57 -25.58
CA SER A 39 -2.38 -1.26 -26.81
C SER A 39 -1.57 -0.39 -27.78
N LEU A 40 -0.83 0.60 -27.27
CA LEU A 40 0.04 1.44 -28.10
C LEU A 40 1.21 0.64 -28.71
N GLN A 41 1.73 -0.35 -27.99
CA GLN A 41 2.78 -1.26 -28.48
C GLN A 41 2.29 -2.09 -29.67
N ASP A 42 1.04 -2.57 -29.61
CA ASP A 42 0.44 -3.37 -30.68
C ASP A 42 0.17 -2.54 -31.94
N GLU A 43 -0.12 -1.24 -31.78
CA GLU A 43 -0.31 -0.30 -32.90
C GLU A 43 1.01 0.11 -33.56
N TRP A 44 2.07 0.29 -32.77
CA TRP A 44 3.38 0.74 -33.25
C TRP A 44 4.31 -0.46 -33.55
N THR A 45 4.03 -1.16 -34.65
CA THR A 45 4.88 -2.27 -35.14
C THR A 45 5.85 -1.79 -36.22
N GLY A 46 7.14 -2.15 -36.13
CA GLY A 46 8.18 -1.78 -37.10
C GLY A 46 9.60 -1.87 -36.54
N SER A 47 10.63 -1.75 -37.38
CA SER A 47 12.05 -1.95 -37.00
C SER A 47 12.61 -0.94 -35.98
N ALA A 48 11.83 0.09 -35.59
CA ALA A 48 12.16 1.06 -34.55
C ALA A 48 11.34 0.90 -33.25
N SER A 49 10.46 -0.11 -33.14
CA SER A 49 9.61 -0.30 -31.96
C SER A 49 10.35 -0.85 -30.73
N GLY A 50 11.59 -1.32 -30.90
CA GLY A 50 12.41 -1.90 -29.83
C GLY A 50 12.57 -0.98 -28.63
N SER A 51 12.91 0.30 -28.85
CA SER A 51 13.07 1.26 -27.75
C SER A 51 11.78 1.50 -26.94
N PHE A 52 10.61 1.41 -27.58
CA PHE A 52 9.34 1.50 -26.86
C PHE A 52 9.05 0.23 -26.05
N GLN A 53 9.37 -0.95 -26.59
CA GLN A 53 9.26 -2.22 -25.87
C GLN A 53 10.17 -2.27 -24.64
N ASP A 54 11.38 -1.71 -24.75
CA ASP A 54 12.32 -1.57 -23.63
C ASP A 54 11.73 -0.65 -22.55
N LEU A 55 11.20 0.51 -22.92
CA LEU A 55 10.54 1.44 -21.99
C LEU A 55 9.34 0.79 -21.28
N VAL A 56 8.50 0.05 -22.00
CA VAL A 56 7.37 -0.69 -21.41
C VAL A 56 7.85 -1.76 -20.43
N THR A 57 8.97 -2.42 -20.73
CA THR A 57 9.56 -3.46 -19.87
C THR A 57 10.16 -2.86 -18.60
N GLU A 58 10.91 -1.76 -18.72
CA GLU A 58 11.45 -1.00 -17.60
C GLU A 58 10.31 -0.52 -16.69
N TRP A 59 9.26 0.06 -17.28
CA TRP A 59 8.10 0.51 -16.55
C TRP A 59 7.40 -0.62 -15.77
N ARG A 60 7.28 -1.83 -16.34
CA ARG A 60 6.76 -3.01 -15.61
C ARG A 60 7.59 -3.34 -14.38
N ALA A 61 8.91 -3.16 -14.42
CA ALA A 61 9.76 -3.36 -13.25
C ALA A 61 9.49 -2.31 -12.17
N THR A 62 9.38 -1.04 -12.56
CA THR A 62 9.04 0.07 -11.65
C THR A 62 7.68 -0.13 -10.99
N GLN A 63 6.67 -0.55 -11.75
CA GLN A 63 5.34 -0.85 -11.24
C GLN A 63 5.36 -1.88 -10.11
N ARG A 64 6.16 -2.95 -10.27
CA ARG A 64 6.31 -3.97 -9.22
C ARG A 64 6.93 -3.39 -7.95
N GLN A 65 7.95 -2.55 -8.08
CA GLN A 65 8.54 -1.88 -6.90
C GLN A 65 7.55 -0.96 -6.18
N VAL A 66 6.71 -0.24 -6.92
CA VAL A 66 5.64 0.59 -6.32
C VAL A 66 4.67 -0.28 -5.53
N LYS A 67 4.22 -1.39 -6.13
CA LYS A 67 3.34 -2.37 -5.45
C LYS A 67 3.98 -2.91 -4.18
N ASP A 68 5.21 -3.44 -4.27
CA ASP A 68 5.91 -4.04 -3.12
C ASP A 68 6.11 -3.02 -1.98
N SER A 69 6.36 -1.75 -2.33
CA SER A 69 6.50 -0.67 -1.36
C SER A 69 5.18 -0.37 -0.65
N LEU A 70 4.07 -0.30 -1.39
CA LEU A 70 2.74 -0.06 -0.85
C LEU A 70 2.25 -1.21 0.04
N ASP A 71 2.44 -2.46 -0.41
CA ASP A 71 2.16 -3.66 0.40
C ASP A 71 2.96 -3.65 1.71
N THR A 72 4.23 -3.26 1.65
CA THR A 72 5.10 -3.15 2.83
C THR A 72 4.59 -2.09 3.80
N ILE A 73 4.21 -0.90 3.31
CA ILE A 73 3.67 0.16 4.15
C ILE A 73 2.36 -0.29 4.81
N ALA A 74 1.44 -0.88 4.04
CA ALA A 74 0.17 -1.37 4.56
C ALA A 74 0.37 -2.42 5.65
N ARG A 75 1.28 -3.38 5.44
CA ARG A 75 1.64 -4.39 6.44
C ARG A 75 2.19 -3.78 7.73
N VAL A 76 3.19 -2.89 7.62
CA VAL A 76 3.82 -2.25 8.79
C VAL A 76 2.82 -1.42 9.59
N LEU A 77 1.90 -0.72 8.93
CA LEU A 77 0.83 0.01 9.61
C LEU A 77 -0.15 -0.92 10.33
N GLY A 78 -0.50 -2.05 9.72
CA GLY A 78 -1.33 -3.08 10.34
C GLY A 78 -0.69 -3.68 11.59
N GLU A 79 0.58 -4.10 11.49
CA GLU A 79 1.37 -4.65 12.60
C GLU A 79 1.48 -3.64 13.76
N ALA A 80 1.73 -2.37 13.44
CA ALA A 80 1.76 -1.31 14.45
C ALA A 80 0.40 -1.17 15.15
N GLY A 81 -0.71 -1.18 14.39
CA GLY A 81 -2.07 -1.11 14.92
C GLY A 81 -2.41 -2.24 15.91
N GLU A 82 -1.97 -3.46 15.62
CA GLU A 82 -2.16 -4.62 16.50
C GLU A 82 -1.32 -4.50 17.79
N ALA A 83 -0.03 -4.16 17.67
CA ALA A 83 0.85 -4.01 18.82
C ALA A 83 0.37 -2.95 19.83
N TYR A 84 -0.18 -1.83 19.34
CA TYR A 84 -0.77 -0.80 20.21
C TYR A 84 -2.04 -1.28 20.92
N ARG A 85 -2.89 -2.07 20.24
CA ARG A 85 -4.11 -2.64 20.82
C ARG A 85 -3.79 -3.62 21.95
N GLU A 86 -2.85 -4.53 21.73
CA GLU A 86 -2.41 -5.48 22.76
C GLU A 86 -1.85 -4.77 24.00
N THR A 87 -1.06 -3.72 23.78
CA THR A 87 -0.53 -2.87 24.85
C THR A 87 -1.66 -2.20 25.64
N GLU A 88 -2.68 -1.69 24.97
CA GLU A 88 -3.84 -1.05 25.59
C GLU A 88 -4.65 -2.04 26.44
N ASP A 89 -4.91 -3.24 25.91
CA ASP A 89 -5.65 -4.28 26.62
C ASP A 89 -4.90 -4.75 27.88
N GLY A 90 -3.57 -4.87 27.81
CA GLY A 90 -2.74 -5.16 28.96
C GLY A 90 -2.80 -4.08 30.05
N VAL A 91 -2.74 -2.80 29.66
CA VAL A 91 -2.87 -1.67 30.60
C VAL A 91 -4.27 -1.66 31.24
N ARG A 92 -5.33 -1.85 30.45
CA ARG A 92 -6.72 -1.91 30.94
C ARG A 92 -6.90 -3.04 31.95
N ALA A 93 -6.37 -4.23 31.67
CA ALA A 93 -6.42 -5.37 32.58
C ALA A 93 -5.71 -5.07 33.91
N SER A 94 -4.53 -4.43 33.86
CA SER A 94 -3.77 -4.06 35.06
C SER A 94 -4.47 -3.00 35.94
N MET A 95 -5.25 -2.12 35.33
CA MET A 95 -6.02 -1.08 36.04
C MET A 95 -7.34 -1.60 36.60
N GLY A 96 -7.98 -2.58 35.95
CA GLY A 96 -9.23 -3.20 36.42
C GLY A 96 -9.06 -4.23 37.54
N GLY A 97 -7.82 -4.68 37.79
CA GLY A 97 -7.47 -5.63 38.86
C GLY A 97 -7.12 -5.00 40.22
N ARG A 98 -7.26 -3.68 40.39
CA ARG A 98 -7.05 -2.94 41.66
C ARG A 98 -8.33 -2.28 42.09
#